data_AF-A0A7V8JMB0-F1
#
_entry.id   AF-A0A7V8JMB0-F1
#
_cell.length_a   1.000
_cell.length_b   1.000
_cell.length_c   1.000
_cell.angle_alpha   90.00
_cell.angle_beta   90.00
_cell.angle_gamma   90.00
#
_symmetry.space_group_name_H-M   'P 1'
#
loop_
_entity.id
_entity.type
_entity.pdbx_description
1 polymer ?
#
loop_
_entity_poly.entity_id
_entity_poly.type
_entity_poly.pdbx_seq_one_letter_code
_entity_poly.pdbx_strand_id
1 'polypeptide(L)'
;MMPAAPLPLPQLDADDPAGYGTPLLQALAAGEPAIITDGCQALIIALERIALAVQGSDPARLRRQAGWRGRLLGRDVTRQAEATQLQAQLGVLALQATEQAHALRRQLQQRAGTIVWLQAAADALQHWADHARAQLPTLPAHTQPMLAARVEHLQRLAALRTLQADQWQLLQAQDEVLLQRFTRIHDVLLPAWRQAALAQRARTQAALAGQAAALQAQIDDEVDAAQARLRRAGSHQRPPNRKESAR
;
A
#
# COMPACT_ATOMS: atom_id res chain seq x y z
N MET A 1 17.98 21.04 -4.51
CA MET A 1 18.98 20.79 -3.45
C MET A 1 20.11 21.78 -3.68
N MET A 2 20.33 22.72 -2.77
CA MET A 2 21.59 23.47 -2.78
C MET A 2 22.72 22.48 -2.41
N PRO A 3 23.89 22.54 -3.07
CA PRO A 3 25.02 21.72 -2.64
C PRO A 3 25.36 22.08 -1.20
N ALA A 4 25.40 21.09 -0.32
CA ALA A 4 25.92 21.27 1.03
C ALA A 4 27.32 21.89 0.91
N ALA A 5 27.58 22.97 1.64
CA ALA A 5 28.92 23.53 1.70
C ALA A 5 29.91 22.41 2.10
N PRO A 6 31.10 22.36 1.48
CA PRO A 6 32.07 21.30 1.78
C PRO A 6 32.40 21.31 3.27
N LEU A 7 32.43 20.11 3.88
CA LEU A 7 32.80 19.96 5.29
C LEU A 7 34.25 20.45 5.50
N PRO A 8 34.53 21.13 6.62
CA PRO A 8 35.86 21.65 6.90
C PRO A 8 36.87 20.51 7.05
N LEU A 9 38.09 20.76 6.55
CA LEU A 9 39.23 19.86 6.71
C LEU A 9 39.80 19.95 8.14
N PRO A 10 40.38 18.87 8.66
CA PRO A 10 40.97 18.87 10.00
C PRO A 10 42.11 19.88 10.10
N GLN A 11 42.03 20.72 11.12
CA GLN A 11 43.03 21.73 11.46
C GLN A 11 43.25 21.67 12.97
N LEU A 12 44.51 21.51 13.38
CA LEU A 12 44.89 21.54 14.79
C LEU A 12 45.47 22.92 15.10
N ASP A 13 44.87 23.60 16.07
CA ASP A 13 45.48 24.75 16.72
C ASP A 13 46.29 24.25 17.91
N ALA A 14 47.60 24.51 17.91
CA ALA A 14 48.49 24.07 18.98
C ALA A 14 48.22 24.82 20.29
N ASP A 15 47.64 26.02 20.21
CA ASP A 15 47.33 26.88 21.36
C ASP A 15 45.94 26.58 21.96
N ASP A 16 45.05 25.92 21.21
CA ASP A 16 43.72 25.49 21.66
C ASP A 16 43.37 24.04 21.27
N PRO A 17 44.00 23.04 21.94
CA PRO A 17 43.66 21.64 21.73
C PRO A 17 42.24 21.27 22.19
N ALA A 18 41.61 22.08 23.05
CA ALA A 18 40.24 21.86 23.51
C ALA A 18 39.21 22.25 22.43
N GLY A 19 39.48 23.30 21.67
CA GLY A 19 38.65 23.77 20.56
C GLY A 19 38.67 22.88 19.31
N TYR A 20 39.57 21.89 19.24
CA TYR A 20 39.70 21.00 18.08
C TYR A 20 38.36 20.38 17.67
N GLY A 21 38.05 20.36 16.37
CA GLY A 21 36.78 19.82 15.85
C GLY A 21 35.56 20.74 16.01
N THR A 22 35.66 21.89 16.68
CA THR A 22 34.54 22.84 16.80
C THR A 22 34.02 23.33 15.44
N PRO A 23 34.87 23.70 14.46
CA PRO A 23 34.39 24.09 13.13
C PRO A 23 33.60 22.96 12.42
N LEU A 24 34.05 21.71 12.57
CA LEU A 24 33.33 20.56 12.05
C LEU A 24 31.96 20.41 12.72
N LEU A 25 31.90 20.44 14.05
CA LEU A 25 30.64 20.30 14.79
C LEU A 25 29.64 21.39 14.43
N GLN A 26 30.09 22.64 14.22
CA GLN A 26 29.26 23.74 13.75
C GLN A 26 28.73 23.50 12.33
N ALA A 27 29.60 23.05 11.41
CA ALA A 27 29.20 22.72 10.04
C ALA A 27 28.18 21.57 10.00
N LEU A 28 28.38 20.54 10.84
CA LEU A 28 27.44 19.43 10.97
C LEU A 28 26.09 19.89 11.56
N ALA A 29 26.10 20.71 12.61
CA ALA A 29 24.86 21.24 13.19
C ALA A 29 24.06 22.10 12.20
N ALA A 30 24.74 22.89 11.36
CA ALA A 30 24.09 23.71 10.34
C ALA A 30 23.51 22.89 9.17
N GLY A 31 24.05 21.69 8.93
CA GLY A 31 23.64 20.80 7.84
C GLY A 31 22.66 19.69 8.22
N GLU A 32 22.24 19.61 9.48
CA GLU A 32 21.41 18.51 9.99
C GLU A 32 20.06 18.43 9.24
N PRO A 33 19.73 17.29 8.61
CA PRO A 33 18.47 17.13 7.88
C PRO A 33 17.27 17.02 8.83
N ALA A 34 16.13 17.54 8.41
CA ALA A 34 14.87 17.39 9.15
C ALA A 34 14.41 15.91 9.19
N ILE A 35 13.99 15.45 10.37
CA ILE A 35 13.49 14.09 10.59
C ILE A 35 12.02 13.98 10.15
N ILE A 36 11.69 12.98 9.32
CA ILE A 36 10.31 12.71 8.86
C ILE A 36 9.96 11.24 9.14
N THR A 37 8.92 10.98 9.94
CA THR A 37 8.65 9.65 10.52
C THR A 37 7.44 8.88 9.96
N ASP A 38 6.50 9.46 9.21
CA ASP A 38 5.13 8.89 9.18
C ASP A 38 4.57 8.46 7.79
N GLY A 39 5.38 7.90 6.89
CA GLY A 39 4.93 7.63 5.51
C GLY A 39 4.12 6.34 5.29
N CYS A 40 4.37 5.32 6.11
CA CYS A 40 4.02 3.94 5.79
C CYS A 40 2.57 3.61 6.16
N GLN A 41 2.06 4.24 7.21
CA GLN A 41 0.74 3.97 7.78
C GLN A 41 -0.39 4.30 6.79
N ALA A 42 -0.26 5.39 6.03
CA ALA A 42 -1.26 5.79 5.05
C ALA A 42 -1.40 4.74 3.92
N LEU A 43 -0.29 4.15 3.47
CA LEU A 43 -0.32 3.09 2.45
C LEU A 43 -0.93 1.80 3.00
N ILE A 44 -0.64 1.43 4.26
CA ILE A 44 -1.24 0.26 4.91
C ILE A 44 -2.77 0.42 4.99
N ILE A 45 -3.25 1.57 5.46
CA ILE A 45 -4.70 1.86 5.53
C ILE A 45 -5.35 1.79 4.14
N ALA A 46 -4.67 2.30 3.10
CA ALA A 46 -5.17 2.21 1.72
C ALA A 46 -5.25 0.76 1.22
N LEU A 47 -4.24 -0.07 1.53
CA LEU A 47 -4.22 -1.49 1.20
C LEU A 47 -5.32 -2.28 1.92
N GLU A 48 -5.58 -1.99 3.21
CA GLU A 48 -6.67 -2.59 3.98
C GLU A 48 -8.04 -2.29 3.36
N ARG A 49 -8.24 -1.04 2.91
CA ARG A 49 -9.48 -0.63 2.21
C ARG A 49 -9.66 -1.37 0.87
N ILE A 50 -8.59 -1.54 0.10
CA ILE A 50 -8.63 -2.35 -1.14
C ILE A 50 -8.95 -3.81 -0.82
N ALA A 51 -8.32 -4.40 0.21
CA ALA A 51 -8.60 -5.77 0.63
C ALA A 51 -10.07 -5.96 1.03
N LEU A 52 -10.65 -5.01 1.78
CA LEU A 52 -12.05 -5.03 2.17
C LEU A 52 -12.98 -4.93 0.94
N ALA A 53 -12.67 -4.03 0.00
CA ALA A 53 -13.43 -3.84 -1.24
C ALA A 53 -13.39 -5.09 -2.14
N VAL A 54 -12.23 -5.76 -2.21
CA VAL A 54 -12.04 -7.02 -2.97
C VAL A 54 -12.89 -8.15 -2.38
N GLN A 55 -12.98 -8.26 -1.06
CA GLN A 55 -13.80 -9.27 -0.38
C GLN A 55 -15.30 -9.12 -0.66
N GLY A 56 -15.78 -7.91 -1.02
CA GLY A 56 -17.18 -7.66 -1.39
C GLY A 56 -17.68 -8.41 -2.62
N SER A 57 -16.78 -8.89 -3.47
CA SER A 57 -17.14 -9.66 -4.67
C SER A 57 -17.55 -11.12 -4.41
N ASP A 58 -17.26 -11.66 -3.22
CA ASP A 58 -17.64 -13.01 -2.81
C ASP A 58 -18.39 -12.98 -1.47
N PRO A 59 -19.69 -12.66 -1.50
CA PRO A 59 -20.50 -12.61 -0.29
C PRO A 59 -20.65 -13.97 0.39
N ALA A 60 -20.35 -15.09 -0.31
CA ALA A 60 -20.36 -16.42 0.28
C ALA A 60 -19.08 -16.72 1.08
N ARG A 61 -17.94 -16.11 0.75
CA ARG A 61 -16.72 -16.12 1.60
C ARG A 61 -16.88 -15.23 2.82
N LEU A 62 -17.44 -14.02 2.67
CA LEU A 62 -17.71 -13.12 3.81
C LEU A 62 -18.65 -13.78 4.83
N ARG A 63 -19.71 -14.48 4.37
CA ARG A 63 -20.63 -15.26 5.22
C ARG A 63 -19.97 -16.45 5.92
N ARG A 64 -18.93 -17.06 5.35
CA ARG A 64 -18.19 -18.18 5.95
C ARG A 64 -17.21 -17.73 7.05
N GLN A 65 -16.63 -16.54 6.93
CA GLN A 65 -15.72 -15.99 7.94
C GLN A 65 -16.44 -15.27 9.09
N ALA A 66 -17.65 -14.76 8.87
CA ALA A 66 -18.52 -14.29 9.94
C ALA A 66 -19.05 -15.50 10.72
N GLY A 67 -18.37 -15.85 11.82
CA GLY A 67 -18.84 -16.85 12.78
C GLY A 67 -20.26 -16.54 13.27
N TRP A 68 -20.94 -17.56 13.80
CA TRP A 68 -22.37 -17.55 14.18
C TRP A 68 -22.87 -16.29 14.94
N ARG A 69 -22.00 -15.63 15.71
CA ARG A 69 -22.29 -14.38 16.44
C ARG A 69 -22.44 -13.13 15.54
N GLY A 70 -21.83 -13.10 14.35
CA GLY A 70 -22.01 -12.03 13.38
C GLY A 70 -23.42 -12.05 12.77
N ARG A 71 -23.89 -13.25 12.42
CA ARG A 71 -25.19 -13.50 11.75
C ARG A 71 -26.41 -13.14 12.58
N LEU A 72 -26.28 -13.14 13.90
CA LEU A 72 -27.36 -12.78 14.83
C LEU A 72 -27.47 -11.26 15.06
N LEU A 73 -26.47 -10.47 14.68
CA LEU A 73 -26.43 -9.02 14.94
C LEU A 73 -26.59 -8.15 13.67
N GLY A 74 -26.86 -8.75 12.50
CA GLY A 74 -27.02 -8.00 11.24
C GLY A 74 -25.74 -7.32 10.73
N ARG A 75 -24.59 -7.59 11.37
CA ARG A 75 -23.27 -7.04 11.04
C ARG A 75 -22.72 -7.52 9.69
N ASP A 76 -23.29 -8.59 9.18
CA ASP A 76 -23.00 -9.23 7.91
C ASP A 76 -23.70 -8.53 6.74
N VAL A 77 -24.89 -7.97 6.96
CA VAL A 77 -25.58 -7.15 5.93
C VAL A 77 -24.89 -5.79 5.78
N THR A 78 -24.46 -5.16 6.88
CA THR A 78 -23.72 -3.89 6.83
C THR A 78 -22.35 -4.04 6.17
N ARG A 79 -21.58 -5.09 6.52
CA ARG A 79 -20.32 -5.39 5.83
C ARG A 79 -20.51 -5.71 4.35
N GLN A 80 -21.62 -6.35 3.98
CA GLN A 80 -21.89 -6.65 2.58
C GLN A 80 -22.33 -5.41 1.78
N ALA A 81 -23.10 -4.51 2.39
CA ALA A 81 -23.43 -3.21 1.79
C ALA A 81 -22.20 -2.32 1.63
N GLU A 82 -21.36 -2.22 2.68
CA GLU A 82 -20.07 -1.51 2.64
C GLU A 82 -19.16 -2.08 1.56
N ALA A 83 -19.04 -3.41 1.46
CA ALA A 83 -18.18 -4.03 0.47
C ALA A 83 -18.70 -3.86 -0.98
N THR A 84 -20.03 -3.77 -1.18
CA THR A 84 -20.63 -3.48 -2.48
C THR A 84 -20.42 -2.01 -2.88
N GLN A 85 -20.57 -1.09 -1.93
CA GLN A 85 -20.29 0.33 -2.14
C GLN A 85 -18.79 0.57 -2.43
N LEU A 86 -17.90 -0.08 -1.68
CA LEU A 86 -16.47 -0.03 -1.89
C LEU A 86 -16.06 -0.68 -3.23
N GLN A 87 -16.79 -1.69 -3.70
CA GLN A 87 -16.56 -2.30 -5.01
C GLN A 87 -16.80 -1.29 -6.15
N ALA A 88 -17.83 -0.44 -6.04
CA ALA A 88 -18.07 0.65 -6.98
C ALA A 88 -16.95 1.71 -6.95
N GLN A 89 -16.26 1.85 -5.81
CA GLN A 89 -15.20 2.83 -5.58
C GLN A 89 -13.79 2.25 -5.73
N LEU A 90 -13.63 0.99 -6.14
CA LEU A 90 -12.32 0.33 -6.27
C LEU A 90 -11.33 1.06 -7.19
N GLY A 91 -11.83 1.75 -8.21
CA GLY A 91 -10.98 2.61 -9.06
C GLY A 91 -10.38 3.78 -8.28
N VAL A 92 -11.20 4.45 -7.46
CA VAL A 92 -10.78 5.58 -6.61
C VAL A 92 -9.85 5.10 -5.50
N LEU A 93 -10.14 3.98 -4.85
CA LEU A 93 -9.29 3.39 -3.82
C LEU A 93 -7.91 2.98 -4.36
N ALA A 94 -7.86 2.43 -5.59
CA ALA A 94 -6.60 2.10 -6.25
C ALA A 94 -5.78 3.36 -6.58
N LEU A 95 -6.43 4.43 -7.04
CA LEU A 95 -5.77 5.71 -7.28
C LEU A 95 -5.21 6.32 -5.98
N GLN A 96 -6.01 6.35 -4.91
CA GLN A 96 -5.57 6.83 -3.59
C GLN A 96 -4.37 6.02 -3.07
N ALA A 97 -4.40 4.69 -3.19
CA ALA A 97 -3.28 3.86 -2.78
C ALA A 97 -2.02 4.13 -3.63
N THR A 98 -2.18 4.45 -4.91
CA THR A 98 -1.08 4.86 -5.79
C THR A 98 -0.48 6.19 -5.35
N GLU A 99 -1.31 7.17 -4.98
CA GLU A 99 -0.86 8.45 -4.42
C GLU A 99 -0.07 8.26 -3.11
N GLN A 100 -0.55 7.40 -2.21
CA GLN A 100 0.16 7.06 -0.98
C GLN A 100 1.50 6.35 -1.26
N ALA A 101 1.54 5.45 -2.25
CA ALA A 101 2.78 4.81 -2.66
C ALA A 101 3.79 5.82 -3.25
N HIS A 102 3.33 6.83 -3.99
CA HIS A 102 4.18 7.92 -4.46
C HIS A 102 4.68 8.81 -3.33
N ALA A 103 3.84 9.11 -2.33
CA ALA A 103 4.26 9.85 -1.15
C ALA A 103 5.35 9.09 -0.38
N LEU A 104 5.17 7.78 -0.17
CA LEU A 104 6.17 6.93 0.47
C LEU A 104 7.48 6.90 -0.33
N ARG A 105 7.43 6.77 -1.67
CA ARG A 105 8.64 6.83 -2.53
C ARG A 105 9.40 8.16 -2.38
N ARG A 106 8.70 9.30 -2.32
CA ARG A 106 9.35 10.61 -2.10
C ARG A 106 10.01 10.67 -0.73
N GLN A 107 9.37 10.12 0.30
CA GLN A 107 9.95 10.05 1.64
C GLN A 107 11.20 9.15 1.67
N LEU A 108 11.21 8.02 0.96
CA LEU A 108 12.40 7.17 0.85
C LEU A 108 13.55 7.90 0.15
N GLN A 109 13.29 8.68 -0.90
CA GLN A 109 14.31 9.50 -1.54
C GLN A 109 14.90 10.55 -0.60
N GLN A 110 14.07 11.18 0.24
CA GLN A 110 14.53 12.13 1.25
C GLN A 110 15.37 11.42 2.33
N ARG A 111 14.90 10.26 2.82
CA ARG A 111 15.61 9.44 3.80
C ARG A 111 16.97 8.96 3.28
N ALA A 112 17.06 8.60 2.00
CA ALA A 112 18.33 8.24 1.37
C ALA A 112 19.34 9.39 1.44
N GLY A 113 18.88 10.64 1.23
CA GLY A 113 19.72 11.83 1.44
C GLY A 113 20.20 11.98 2.89
N THR A 114 19.32 11.75 3.86
CA THR A 114 19.67 11.75 5.29
C THR A 114 20.70 10.67 5.64
N ILE A 115 20.55 9.45 5.11
CA ILE A 115 21.50 8.36 5.34
C ILE A 115 22.88 8.73 4.79
N VAL A 116 22.96 9.24 3.56
CA VAL A 116 24.22 9.68 2.95
C VAL A 116 24.86 10.79 3.77
N TRP A 117 24.07 11.75 4.27
CA TRP A 117 24.57 12.81 5.12
C TRP A 117 25.12 12.28 6.46
N LEU A 118 24.41 11.37 7.13
CA LEU A 118 24.85 10.76 8.39
C LEU A 118 26.14 9.96 8.20
N GLN A 119 26.27 9.24 7.09
CA GLN A 119 27.49 8.50 6.74
C GLN A 119 28.66 9.46 6.50
N ALA A 120 28.46 10.51 5.70
CA ALA A 120 29.49 11.53 5.47
C ALA A 120 29.90 12.25 6.77
N ALA A 121 28.94 12.50 7.68
CA ALA A 121 29.23 13.06 9.00
C ALA A 121 30.06 12.11 9.87
N ALA A 122 29.74 10.81 9.88
CA ALA A 122 30.50 9.79 10.58
C ALA A 122 31.94 9.70 10.05
N ASP A 123 32.11 9.66 8.73
CA ASP A 123 33.41 9.62 8.06
C ASP A 123 34.25 10.86 8.37
N ALA A 124 33.64 12.05 8.34
CA ALA A 124 34.33 13.29 8.68
C ALA A 124 34.77 13.33 10.15
N LEU A 125 33.90 12.92 11.08
CA LEU A 125 34.24 12.85 12.51
C LEU A 125 35.39 11.86 12.77
N GLN A 126 35.35 10.69 12.12
CA GLN A 126 36.41 9.69 12.21
C GLN A 126 37.72 10.20 11.61
N HIS A 127 37.67 10.85 10.44
CA HIS A 127 38.84 11.45 9.80
C HIS A 127 39.50 12.52 10.69
N TRP A 128 38.71 13.38 11.32
CA TRP A 128 39.22 14.37 12.28
C TRP A 128 39.82 13.70 13.52
N ALA A 129 39.22 12.64 14.03
CA ALA A 129 39.75 11.89 15.18
C ALA A 129 41.09 11.22 14.84
N ASP A 130 41.21 10.59 13.67
CA ASP A 130 42.43 9.93 13.23
C ASP A 130 43.56 10.92 12.96
N HIS A 131 43.24 12.07 12.35
CA HIS A 131 44.18 13.17 12.16
C HIS A 131 44.75 13.67 13.50
N ALA A 132 43.91 13.96 14.49
CA ALA A 132 44.38 14.40 15.81
C ALA A 132 45.16 13.31 16.55
N ARG A 133 44.75 12.04 16.42
CA ARG A 133 45.46 10.90 17.02
C ARG A 133 46.88 10.76 16.46
N ALA A 134 47.07 11.01 15.16
CA ALA A 134 48.39 11.01 14.53
C ALA A 134 49.30 12.15 15.01
N GLN A 135 48.72 13.31 15.37
CA GLN A 135 49.47 14.48 15.87
C GLN A 135 49.70 14.46 17.39
N LEU A 136 49.04 13.57 18.12
CA LEU A 136 49.11 13.50 19.57
C LEU A 136 50.55 13.34 20.12
N PRO A 137 51.42 12.50 19.52
CA PRO A 137 52.81 12.36 19.99
C PRO A 137 53.70 13.58 19.72
N THR A 138 53.32 14.46 18.78
CA THR A 138 54.12 15.64 18.41
C THR A 138 53.85 16.86 19.30
N LEU A 139 52.86 16.77 20.19
CA LEU A 139 52.45 17.86 21.07
C LEU A 139 53.14 17.80 22.44
N PRO A 140 53.27 18.96 23.13
CA PRO A 140 53.74 19.00 24.51
C PRO A 140 52.93 18.09 25.43
N ALA A 141 53.60 17.40 26.36
CA ALA A 141 52.96 16.40 27.24
C ALA A 141 51.76 16.94 28.05
N HIS A 142 51.75 18.25 28.35
CA HIS A 142 50.66 18.87 29.10
C HIS A 142 49.38 19.11 28.28
N THR A 143 49.45 19.18 26.94
CA THR A 143 48.28 19.37 26.05
C THR A 143 47.73 18.05 25.50
N GLN A 144 48.54 16.99 25.49
CA GLN A 144 48.15 15.64 25.07
C GLN A 144 46.84 15.11 25.71
N PRO A 145 46.59 15.23 27.03
CA PRO A 145 45.36 14.70 27.62
C PRO A 145 44.09 15.43 27.12
N MET A 146 44.18 16.73 26.84
CA MET A 146 43.06 17.52 26.32
C MET A 146 42.69 17.07 24.90
N LEU A 147 43.69 16.90 24.03
CA LEU A 147 43.45 16.41 22.67
C LEU A 147 42.99 14.94 22.69
N ALA A 148 43.52 14.10 23.58
CA ALA A 148 43.09 12.70 23.72
C ALA A 148 41.60 12.58 24.07
N ALA A 149 41.14 13.36 25.06
CA ALA A 149 39.73 13.42 25.42
C ALA A 149 38.86 13.90 24.25
N ARG A 150 39.37 14.84 23.46
CA ARG A 150 38.66 15.34 22.28
C ARG A 150 38.58 14.33 21.15
N VAL A 151 39.65 13.58 20.88
CA VAL A 151 39.67 12.45 19.94
C VAL A 151 38.62 11.42 20.33
N GLU A 152 38.58 11.03 21.60
CA GLU A 152 37.59 10.06 22.10
C GLU A 152 36.15 10.57 21.90
N HIS A 153 35.90 11.86 22.19
CA HIS A 153 34.59 12.46 21.97
C HIS A 153 34.17 12.40 20.49
N LEU A 154 35.07 12.76 19.56
CA LEU A 154 34.78 12.69 18.12
C LEU A 154 34.51 11.25 17.66
N GLN A 155 35.24 10.26 18.17
CA GLN A 155 35.00 8.84 17.87
C GLN A 155 33.64 8.36 18.37
N ARG A 156 33.24 8.75 19.59
CA ARG A 156 31.91 8.44 20.12
C ARG A 156 30.80 9.06 19.27
N LEU A 157 30.99 10.29 18.80
CA LEU A 157 30.05 10.93 17.89
C LEU A 157 30.01 10.24 16.53
N ALA A 158 31.14 9.84 15.97
CA ALA A 158 31.21 9.08 14.70
C ALA A 158 30.40 7.77 14.81
N ALA A 159 30.64 7.00 15.88
CA ALA A 159 29.90 5.76 16.14
C ALA A 159 28.38 5.99 16.29
N LEU A 160 27.97 7.08 16.94
CA LEU A 160 26.55 7.46 17.05
C LEU A 160 25.95 7.78 15.67
N ARG A 161 26.67 8.50 14.80
CA ARG A 161 26.20 8.82 13.45
C ARG A 161 26.08 7.58 12.57
N THR A 162 27.03 6.65 12.66
CA THR A 162 26.93 5.34 11.99
C THR A 162 25.70 4.56 12.45
N LEU A 163 25.48 4.45 13.77
CA LEU A 163 24.31 3.77 14.31
C LEU A 163 22.99 4.40 13.83
N GLN A 164 22.92 5.72 13.79
CA GLN A 164 21.76 6.43 13.24
C GLN A 164 21.54 6.10 11.76
N ALA A 165 22.60 6.11 10.94
CA ALA A 165 22.52 5.75 9.53
C ALA A 165 21.98 4.32 9.35
N ASP A 166 22.49 3.37 10.12
CA ASP A 166 22.07 1.96 10.08
C ASP A 166 20.60 1.78 10.48
N GLN A 167 20.12 2.50 11.50
CA GLN A 167 18.71 2.49 11.89
C GLN A 167 17.81 3.02 10.76
N TRP A 168 18.23 4.10 10.09
CA TRP A 168 17.49 4.64 8.95
C TRP A 168 17.50 3.70 7.74
N GLN A 169 18.61 3.00 7.48
CA GLN A 169 18.69 1.97 6.44
C GLN A 169 17.74 0.81 6.72
N LEU A 170 17.66 0.35 7.96
CA LEU A 170 16.74 -0.71 8.35
C LEU A 170 15.27 -0.30 8.15
N LEU A 171 14.91 0.94 8.50
CA LEU A 171 13.57 1.47 8.25
C LEU A 171 13.29 1.60 6.75
N GLN A 172 14.28 2.05 5.96
CA GLN A 172 14.16 2.13 4.51
C GLN A 172 13.92 0.75 3.87
N ALA A 173 14.68 -0.27 4.27
CA ALA A 173 14.51 -1.63 3.74
C ALA A 173 13.11 -2.20 4.03
N GLN A 174 12.55 -1.91 5.21
CA GLN A 174 11.18 -2.33 5.57
C GLN A 174 10.12 -1.67 4.67
N ASP A 175 10.27 -0.37 4.42
CA ASP A 175 9.35 0.39 3.57
C ASP A 175 9.43 0.01 2.09
N GLU A 176 10.63 -0.33 1.61
CA GLU A 176 10.84 -0.87 0.26
C GLU A 176 10.12 -2.21 0.06
N VAL A 177 10.17 -3.11 1.05
CA VAL A 177 9.41 -4.37 1.00
C VAL A 177 7.90 -4.09 0.95
N LEU A 178 7.39 -3.11 1.70
CA LEU A 178 5.98 -2.71 1.64
C LEU A 178 5.61 -2.19 0.24
N LEU A 179 6.45 -1.35 -0.38
CA LEU A 179 6.23 -0.87 -1.74
C LEU A 179 6.25 -1.99 -2.77
N GLN A 180 7.18 -2.96 -2.66
CA GLN A 180 7.23 -4.12 -3.54
C GLN A 180 5.95 -4.96 -3.43
N ARG A 181 5.45 -5.17 -2.21
CA ARG A 181 4.18 -5.86 -1.96
C ARG A 181 3.00 -5.10 -2.57
N PHE A 182 2.97 -3.77 -2.40
CA PHE A 182 1.96 -2.92 -3.04
C PHE A 182 2.00 -3.06 -4.57
N THR A 183 3.16 -2.93 -5.21
CA THR A 183 3.35 -3.08 -6.65
C THR A 183 2.84 -4.44 -7.13
N ARG A 184 3.20 -5.53 -6.43
CA ARG A 184 2.69 -6.87 -6.75
C ARG A 184 1.15 -6.97 -6.64
N ILE A 185 0.57 -6.40 -5.59
CA ILE A 185 -0.89 -6.36 -5.42
C ILE A 185 -1.54 -5.56 -6.54
N HIS A 186 -1.03 -4.37 -6.82
CA HIS A 186 -1.60 -3.42 -7.76
C HIS A 186 -1.48 -3.88 -9.22
N ASP A 187 -0.33 -4.41 -9.62
CA ASP A 187 -0.04 -4.70 -11.03
C ASP A 187 -0.42 -6.13 -11.45
N VAL A 188 -0.41 -7.08 -10.52
CA VAL A 188 -0.68 -8.50 -10.81
C VAL A 188 -2.00 -8.94 -10.23
N LEU A 189 -2.18 -8.79 -8.91
CA LEU A 189 -3.31 -9.41 -8.22
C LEU A 189 -4.62 -8.66 -8.46
N LEU A 190 -4.60 -7.32 -8.46
CA LEU A 190 -5.79 -6.51 -8.64
C LEU A 190 -6.38 -6.63 -10.06
N PRO A 191 -5.60 -6.62 -11.15
CA PRO A 191 -6.12 -6.86 -12.50
C PRO A 191 -6.64 -8.29 -12.67
N ALA A 192 -5.90 -9.30 -12.18
CA ALA A 192 -6.34 -10.70 -12.25
C ALA A 192 -7.66 -10.90 -11.50
N TRP A 193 -7.81 -10.30 -10.32
CA TRP A 193 -9.06 -10.31 -9.58
C TRP A 193 -10.19 -9.58 -10.33
N ARG A 194 -9.93 -8.42 -10.94
CA ARG A 194 -10.95 -7.70 -11.74
C ARG A 194 -11.44 -8.57 -12.90
N GLN A 195 -10.54 -9.25 -13.59
CA GLN A 195 -10.89 -10.19 -14.67
C GLN A 195 -11.71 -11.36 -14.14
N ALA A 196 -11.33 -11.98 -13.02
CA ALA A 196 -12.08 -13.07 -12.41
C ALA A 196 -13.49 -12.63 -11.96
N ALA A 197 -13.62 -11.43 -11.38
CA ALA A 197 -14.90 -10.87 -10.97
C ALA A 197 -15.82 -10.58 -12.18
N LEU A 198 -15.28 -10.04 -13.27
CA LEU A 198 -16.03 -9.82 -14.51
C LEU A 198 -16.48 -11.15 -15.13
N ALA A 199 -15.60 -12.15 -15.20
CA ALA A 199 -15.93 -13.47 -15.72
C ALA A 199 -17.03 -14.14 -14.88
N GLN A 200 -16.98 -14.00 -13.56
CA GLN A 200 -18.01 -14.55 -12.67
C GLN A 200 -19.37 -13.87 -12.90
N ARG A 201 -19.41 -12.54 -13.05
CA ARG A 201 -20.63 -11.80 -13.36
C ARG A 201 -21.24 -12.23 -14.69
N ALA A 202 -20.42 -12.38 -15.74
CA ALA A 202 -20.86 -12.85 -17.05
C ALA A 202 -21.47 -14.26 -16.97
N ARG A 203 -20.86 -15.18 -16.21
CA ARG A 203 -21.40 -16.54 -15.99
C ARG A 203 -22.75 -16.50 -15.27
N THR A 204 -22.89 -15.69 -14.22
CA THR A 204 -24.15 -15.55 -13.49
C THR A 204 -25.24 -14.96 -14.39
N GLN A 205 -24.93 -13.94 -15.19
CA GLN A 205 -25.88 -13.36 -16.14
C GLN A 205 -26.29 -14.36 -17.22
N ALA A 206 -25.36 -15.13 -17.78
CA ALA A 206 -25.66 -16.16 -18.75
C ALA A 206 -26.56 -17.26 -18.17
N ALA A 207 -26.32 -17.67 -16.92
CA ALA A 207 -27.18 -18.65 -16.23
C ALA A 207 -28.61 -18.12 -16.03
N LEU A 208 -28.76 -16.87 -15.62
CA LEU A 208 -30.07 -16.22 -15.46
C LEU A 208 -30.80 -16.06 -16.80
N ALA A 209 -30.09 -15.68 -17.86
CA ALA A 209 -30.66 -15.58 -19.20
C ALA A 209 -31.14 -16.94 -19.73
N GLY A 210 -30.37 -18.02 -19.48
CA GLY A 210 -30.78 -19.38 -19.81
C GLY A 210 -32.02 -19.85 -19.03
N GLN A 211 -32.11 -19.51 -17.74
CA GLN A 211 -33.31 -19.80 -16.93
C GLN A 211 -34.54 -19.04 -17.44
N ALA A 212 -34.38 -17.75 -17.79
CA ALA A 212 -35.46 -16.95 -18.35
C ALA A 212 -35.93 -17.48 -19.71
N ALA A 213 -35.00 -17.88 -20.58
CA ALA A 213 -35.33 -18.49 -21.87
C ALA A 213 -36.07 -19.83 -21.72
N ALA A 214 -35.64 -20.67 -20.77
CA ALA A 214 -36.33 -21.93 -20.47
C ALA A 214 -37.73 -21.71 -19.91
N LEU A 215 -37.91 -20.72 -19.03
CA LEU A 215 -39.22 -20.35 -18.50
C LEU A 215 -40.13 -19.78 -19.60
N GLN A 216 -39.59 -18.95 -20.50
CA GLN A 216 -40.35 -18.42 -21.63
C GLN A 216 -40.83 -19.53 -22.57
N ALA A 217 -39.95 -20.49 -22.91
CA ALA A 217 -40.33 -21.64 -23.73
C ALA A 217 -41.44 -22.48 -23.07
N GLN A 218 -41.38 -22.67 -21.74
CA GLN A 218 -42.46 -23.36 -21.01
C GLN A 218 -43.78 -22.59 -21.06
N ILE A 219 -43.74 -21.26 -20.96
CA ILE A 219 -44.95 -20.42 -21.08
C ILE A 219 -45.54 -20.54 -22.48
N ASP A 220 -44.70 -20.47 -23.53
CA ASP A 220 -45.15 -20.56 -24.92
C ASP A 220 -45.75 -21.95 -25.22
N ASP A 221 -45.13 -23.03 -24.76
CA ASP A 221 -45.67 -24.40 -24.87
C ASP A 221 -47.04 -24.56 -24.18
N GLU A 222 -47.20 -23.99 -22.98
CA GLU A 222 -48.48 -24.00 -22.25
C GLU A 222 -49.56 -23.18 -22.96
N VAL A 223 -49.19 -22.03 -23.54
CA VAL A 223 -50.11 -21.20 -24.34
C VAL A 223 -50.56 -21.95 -25.59
N ASP A 224 -49.64 -22.59 -26.32
CA ASP A 224 -49.97 -23.40 -27.50
C ASP A 224 -50.86 -24.59 -27.13
N ALA A 225 -50.58 -25.26 -26.02
CA ALA A 225 -51.41 -26.35 -25.49
C ALA A 225 -52.81 -25.85 -25.09
N ALA A 226 -52.94 -24.68 -24.48
CA ALA A 226 -54.23 -24.06 -24.14
C ALA A 226 -55.02 -23.68 -25.41
N GLN A 227 -54.36 -23.10 -26.41
CA GLN A 227 -55.00 -22.78 -27.69
C GLN A 227 -55.46 -24.03 -28.45
N ALA A 228 -54.67 -25.12 -28.43
CA ALA A 228 -55.06 -26.39 -29.03
C ALA A 228 -56.28 -27.01 -28.34
N ARG A 229 -56.39 -26.88 -27.01
CA ARG A 229 -57.56 -27.30 -26.23
C ARG A 229 -58.80 -26.47 -26.61
N LEU A 230 -58.68 -25.15 -26.73
CA LEU A 230 -59.77 -24.28 -27.17
C LEU A 230 -60.25 -24.58 -28.60
N ARG A 231 -59.32 -24.81 -29.54
CA ARG A 231 -59.66 -25.21 -30.92
C ARG A 231 -60.41 -26.55 -30.95
N ARG A 232 -59.98 -27.53 -30.15
CA ARG A 232 -60.69 -28.81 -30.01
C ARG A 232 -62.08 -28.66 -29.39
N ALA A 233 -62.22 -27.85 -28.34
CA ALA A 233 -63.51 -27.58 -27.71
C ALA A 233 -64.49 -26.86 -28.67
N GLY A 234 -64.01 -25.89 -29.45
CA GLY A 234 -64.80 -25.21 -30.48
C GLY A 234 -65.20 -26.13 -31.65
N SER A 235 -64.36 -27.10 -32.01
CA SER A 235 -64.68 -28.10 -33.04
C SER A 235 -65.79 -29.10 -32.65
N HIS A 236 -66.05 -29.26 -31.34
CA HIS A 236 -67.14 -30.09 -30.81
C HIS A 236 -68.49 -29.34 -30.71
N GLN A 237 -68.55 -28.06 -31.10
CA GLN A 237 -69.74 -27.20 -30.98
C GLN A 237 -70.36 -26.82 -32.33
N ARG A 238 -70.18 -27.65 -33.37
CA ARG A 238 -70.91 -27.49 -34.64
C ARG A 238 -72.20 -28.33 -34.58
N PRO A 239 -73.39 -27.73 -34.39
CA PRO A 239 -74.63 -28.49 -34.39
C PRO A 239 -74.88 -29.09 -35.78
N PRO A 240 -75.49 -30.29 -35.88
CA PRO A 240 -75.91 -30.82 -37.17
C PRO A 240 -76.89 -29.84 -37.80
N ASN A 241 -76.51 -29.35 -38.98
CA ASN A 241 -77.26 -28.40 -39.77
C ASN A 241 -78.62 -29.04 -40.13
N ARG A 242 -79.69 -28.48 -39.56
CA ARG A 242 -81.09 -28.78 -39.92
C ARG A 242 -81.24 -28.48 -41.41
N LYS A 243 -81.39 -29.53 -42.23
CA LYS A 243 -82.01 -29.38 -43.55
C LYS A 243 -83.52 -29.48 -43.35
N GLU A 244 -84.18 -28.33 -43.33
CA GLU A 244 -85.56 -28.22 -43.78
C GLU A 244 -85.60 -28.42 -45.31
N SER A 245 -86.51 -29.27 -45.78
CA SER A 245 -87.17 -29.14 -47.09
C SER A 245 -88.42 -30.02 -47.16
N ALA A 246 -89.55 -29.39 -46.86
CA ALA A 246 -90.82 -29.41 -47.60
C ALA A 246 -91.37 -30.76 -48.13
N ARG A 247 -92.42 -31.30 -47.50
CA ARG A 247 -93.85 -31.15 -47.83
C ARG A 247 -94.69 -32.17 -47.07
#